data_AF-A0A6A3VK38-F1
#
_entry.id   AF-A0A6A3VK38-F1
#
_cell.length_a   1.000
_cell.length_b   1.000
_cell.length_c   1.000
_cell.angle_alpha   90.00
_cell.angle_beta   90.00
_cell.angle_gamma   90.00
#
_symmetry.space_group_name_H-M   'P 1'
#
loop_
_entity.id
_entity.type
_entity.pdbx_description
1 polymer ?
#
loop_
_entity_poly.entity_id
_entity_poly.type
_entity_poly.pdbx_seq_one_letter_code
_entity_poly.pdbx_strand_id
1 'polypeptide(L)'
;MALSTIFSALDLRDRFYQILMRESDIRLTAVSTPSGMLWEWLVMPQGLKNAPATFNRCVTHLLRSVRDFAPSYFDDVFIHSRAVDGKSEVEIHKEHLRKLFALMRKHKLYANLKKCIFGASEIPVLGCLVEKNGVHPDPGKVRVINEWPTPSNVKELRQFLGLATYLCNYVSNYAGKIRPLSQLLKKDADGVWTADCQQAFDAVKQGLTEAPILAVADQDRPFTSCVTRPISQSDAL
;
A
#
# COMPACT_ATOMS: atom_id res chain seq x y z
N MET A 1 -2.25 -2.43 14.93
CA MET A 1 -1.67 -3.59 14.21
C MET A 1 -0.49 -4.23 14.93
N ALA A 2 0.40 -3.47 15.60
CA ALA A 2 1.52 -4.07 16.34
C ALA A 2 1.04 -5.17 17.32
N LEU A 3 1.78 -6.28 17.39
CA LEU A 3 1.54 -7.45 18.25
C LEU A 3 0.25 -8.24 17.95
N SER A 4 -0.44 -7.94 16.84
CA SER A 4 -1.57 -8.76 16.39
C SER A 4 -1.07 -10.04 15.75
N THR A 5 -1.80 -11.14 15.96
CA THR A 5 -1.44 -12.49 15.50
C THR A 5 -2.40 -13.01 14.42
N ILE A 6 -3.59 -12.43 14.36
CA ILE A 6 -4.64 -12.80 13.41
C ILE A 6 -5.16 -11.56 12.68
N PHE A 7 -5.30 -11.71 11.38
CA PHE A 7 -5.63 -10.63 10.46
C PHE A 7 -6.77 -11.03 9.52
N SER A 8 -7.56 -10.05 9.09
CA SER A 8 -8.48 -10.16 7.97
C SER A 8 -8.36 -8.93 7.09
N ALA A 9 -8.59 -9.06 5.80
CA ALA A 9 -8.64 -7.96 4.85
C ALA A 9 -9.95 -8.02 4.09
N LEU A 10 -10.69 -6.91 4.03
CA LEU A 10 -11.90 -6.78 3.24
C LEU A 10 -11.66 -5.81 2.09
N ASP A 11 -12.10 -6.19 0.89
CA ASP A 11 -12.15 -5.32 -0.30
C ASP A 11 -13.61 -4.87 -0.48
N LEU A 12 -13.86 -3.56 -0.43
CA LEU A 12 -15.20 -3.01 -0.65
C LEU A 12 -15.58 -3.11 -2.13
N ARG A 13 -16.74 -3.73 -2.38
CA ARG A 13 -17.24 -4.02 -3.73
C ARG A 13 -17.60 -2.74 -4.46
N ASP A 14 -17.21 -2.58 -5.72
CA ASP A 14 -17.79 -1.54 -6.60
C ASP A 14 -17.75 -0.11 -6.00
N ARG A 15 -16.68 0.18 -5.24
CA ARG A 15 -16.40 1.39 -4.43
C ARG A 15 -17.38 2.56 -4.63
N PHE A 16 -17.24 3.27 -5.75
CA PHE A 16 -17.95 4.53 -6.00
C PHE A 16 -19.45 4.33 -6.20
N TYR A 17 -19.86 3.21 -6.79
CA TYR A 17 -21.26 2.90 -7.03
C TYR A 17 -22.05 2.62 -5.74
N GLN A 18 -21.38 2.49 -4.59
CA GLN A 18 -22.04 2.41 -3.29
C GLN A 18 -22.47 3.78 -2.72
N ILE A 19 -22.01 4.89 -3.32
CA ILE A 19 -22.30 6.25 -2.86
C ILE A 19 -23.34 6.89 -3.77
N LEU A 20 -24.45 7.36 -3.19
CA LEU A 20 -25.46 8.10 -3.93
C LEU A 20 -24.92 9.47 -4.37
N MET A 21 -25.26 9.85 -5.60
CA MET A 21 -25.06 11.23 -6.05
C MET A 21 -26.01 12.15 -5.30
N ARG A 22 -25.55 13.38 -5.02
CA ARG A 22 -26.44 14.44 -4.55
C ARG A 22 -27.43 14.76 -5.66
N GLU A 23 -28.71 14.87 -5.33
CA GLU A 23 -29.79 15.05 -6.32
C GLU A 23 -29.55 16.24 -7.28
N SER A 24 -29.03 17.36 -6.77
CA SER A 24 -28.71 18.54 -7.58
C SER A 24 -27.62 18.31 -8.63
N ASP A 25 -26.77 17.31 -8.42
CA ASP A 25 -25.55 17.05 -9.17
C ASP A 25 -25.71 15.87 -10.14
N ILE A 26 -26.83 15.13 -10.08
CA ILE A 26 -27.12 13.97 -10.95
C ILE A 26 -27.02 14.36 -12.42
N ARG A 27 -27.64 15.47 -12.82
CA ARG A 27 -27.60 15.97 -14.21
C ARG A 27 -26.20 16.29 -14.74
N LEU A 28 -25.24 16.56 -13.86
CA LEU A 28 -23.85 16.83 -14.24
C LEU A 28 -23.10 15.55 -14.65
N THR A 29 -23.68 14.39 -14.38
CA THR A 29 -23.13 13.08 -14.72
C THR A 29 -23.70 12.53 -16.02
N ALA A 30 -24.48 13.32 -16.77
CA ALA A 30 -25.13 12.88 -18.00
C ALA A 30 -24.11 12.33 -19.03
N VAL A 31 -24.40 11.15 -19.57
CA VAL A 31 -23.63 10.50 -20.64
C VAL A 31 -24.55 10.15 -21.81
N SER A 32 -24.06 10.30 -23.03
CA SER A 32 -24.80 9.93 -24.25
C SER A 32 -24.38 8.55 -24.74
N THR A 33 -25.35 7.70 -25.08
CA THR A 33 -25.09 6.44 -25.79
C THR A 33 -25.08 6.66 -27.31
N PRO A 34 -24.52 5.73 -28.12
CA PRO A 34 -24.56 5.82 -29.58
C PRO A 34 -25.97 5.87 -30.19
N SER A 35 -27.00 5.47 -29.43
CA SER A 35 -28.41 5.63 -29.81
C SER A 35 -28.95 7.05 -29.66
N GLY A 36 -28.15 7.99 -29.15
CA GLY A 36 -28.57 9.37 -28.88
C GLY A 36 -29.33 9.55 -27.56
N MET A 37 -29.53 8.49 -26.77
CA MET A 37 -30.17 8.60 -25.45
C MET A 37 -29.20 9.15 -24.40
N LEU A 38 -29.70 10.05 -23.56
CA LEU A 38 -28.97 10.58 -22.41
C LEU A 38 -29.33 9.78 -21.15
N TRP A 39 -28.30 9.40 -20.40
CA TRP A 39 -28.42 8.69 -19.13
C TRP A 39 -27.68 9.45 -18.05
N GLU A 40 -28.24 9.48 -16.84
CA GLU A 40 -27.65 10.13 -15.68
C GLU A 40 -27.33 9.10 -14.60
N TRP A 41 -26.28 9.33 -13.82
CA TRP A 41 -25.89 8.44 -12.74
C TRP A 41 -26.53 8.83 -11.41
N LEU A 42 -27.25 7.90 -10.80
CA LEU A 42 -27.82 8.06 -9.45
C LEU A 42 -26.80 7.76 -8.34
N VAL A 43 -25.72 7.05 -8.69
CA VAL A 43 -24.60 6.71 -7.82
C VAL A 43 -23.33 7.30 -8.39
N MET A 44 -22.32 7.51 -7.57
CA MET A 44 -21.08 8.18 -7.98
C MET A 44 -20.37 7.38 -9.08
N PRO A 45 -20.27 7.89 -10.32
CA PRO A 45 -19.64 7.16 -11.41
C PRO A 45 -18.12 7.15 -11.29
N GLN A 46 -17.50 6.17 -11.94
CA GLN A 46 -16.05 6.18 -12.15
C GLN A 46 -15.64 7.33 -13.07
N GLY A 47 -14.40 7.82 -12.88
CA GLY A 47 -13.83 8.92 -13.69
C GLY A 47 -14.03 10.32 -13.11
N LEU A 48 -14.88 10.50 -12.09
CA LEU A 48 -14.96 11.79 -11.39
C LEU A 48 -13.70 12.08 -10.60
N LYS A 49 -13.10 13.25 -10.82
CA LYS A 49 -11.84 13.69 -10.19
C LYS A 49 -11.83 13.55 -8.66
N ASN A 50 -12.95 13.86 -8.01
CA ASN A 50 -13.06 13.85 -6.55
C ASN A 50 -13.69 12.57 -5.98
N ALA A 51 -14.09 11.61 -6.80
CA ALA A 51 -14.72 10.38 -6.32
C ALA A 51 -13.86 9.60 -5.31
N PRO A 52 -12.54 9.43 -5.50
CA PRO A 52 -11.71 8.73 -4.53
C PRO A 52 -11.70 9.43 -3.15
N ALA A 53 -11.57 10.76 -3.13
CA ALA A 53 -11.53 11.53 -1.90
C ALA A 53 -12.86 11.48 -1.15
N THR A 54 -13.98 11.64 -1.86
CA THR A 54 -15.33 11.51 -1.30
C THR A 54 -15.57 10.12 -0.73
N PHE A 55 -15.18 9.07 -1.47
CA PHE A 55 -15.33 7.69 -1.00
C PHE A 55 -14.52 7.42 0.27
N ASN A 56 -13.23 7.76 0.27
CA ASN A 56 -12.37 7.55 1.42
C ASN A 56 -12.88 8.31 2.65
N ARG A 57 -13.36 9.55 2.49
CA ARG A 57 -13.95 10.33 3.59
C ARG A 57 -15.21 9.67 4.14
N CYS A 58 -16.06 9.15 3.26
CA CYS A 58 -17.29 8.45 3.65
C CYS A 58 -16.97 7.19 4.45
N VAL A 59 -16.17 6.26 3.90
CA VAL A 59 -15.82 5.00 4.57
C VAL A 59 -15.11 5.25 5.89
N THR A 60 -14.11 6.14 5.91
CA THR A 60 -13.39 6.52 7.13
C THR A 60 -14.32 7.06 8.21
N HIS A 61 -15.33 7.87 7.82
CA HIS A 61 -16.31 8.39 8.76
C HIS A 61 -17.23 7.30 9.29
N LEU A 62 -17.75 6.43 8.40
CA LEU A 62 -18.68 5.35 8.75
C LEU A 62 -18.02 4.31 9.65
N LEU A 63 -16.74 4.00 9.45
CA LEU A 63 -15.99 3.00 10.22
C LEU A 63 -15.20 3.59 11.39
N ARG A 64 -15.38 4.87 11.70
CA ARG A 64 -14.59 5.59 12.72
C ARG A 64 -14.62 4.92 14.10
N SER A 65 -15.75 4.34 14.50
CA SER A 65 -15.92 3.70 15.80
C SER A 65 -15.16 2.37 15.94
N VAL A 66 -14.72 1.79 14.83
CA VAL A 66 -13.98 0.51 14.80
C VAL A 66 -12.54 0.67 14.31
N ARG A 67 -12.11 1.91 14.04
CA ARG A 67 -10.80 2.22 13.43
C ARG A 67 -9.60 1.64 14.20
N ASP A 68 -9.74 1.44 15.50
CA ASP A 68 -8.64 1.01 16.37
C ASP A 68 -8.24 -0.45 16.11
N PHE A 69 -9.17 -1.27 15.62
CA PHE A 69 -8.92 -2.66 15.22
C PHE A 69 -9.22 -2.95 13.73
N ALA A 70 -9.90 -2.03 13.04
CA ALA A 70 -10.29 -2.13 11.65
C ALA A 70 -10.01 -0.82 10.86
N PRO A 71 -8.75 -0.34 10.77
CA PRO A 71 -8.42 0.82 9.96
C PRO A 71 -8.77 0.58 8.48
N SER A 72 -9.29 1.61 7.83
CA SER A 72 -9.64 1.61 6.41
C SER A 72 -8.70 2.50 5.60
N TYR A 73 -8.38 2.08 4.39
CA TYR A 73 -7.70 2.89 3.38
C TYR A 73 -8.40 2.72 2.04
N PHE A 74 -9.09 3.77 1.58
CA PHE A 74 -10.02 3.68 0.45
C PHE A 74 -10.99 2.50 0.59
N ASP A 75 -10.85 1.46 -0.23
CA ASP A 75 -11.69 0.27 -0.26
C ASP A 75 -11.17 -0.90 0.56
N ASP A 76 -9.95 -0.82 1.05
CA ASP A 76 -9.39 -1.85 1.89
C ASP A 76 -9.73 -1.57 3.35
N VAL A 77 -10.28 -2.56 4.05
CA VAL A 77 -10.48 -2.54 5.49
C VAL A 77 -9.66 -3.66 6.11
N PHE A 78 -8.70 -3.31 6.95
CA PHE A 78 -7.76 -4.26 7.54
C PHE A 78 -8.12 -4.49 8.99
N ILE A 79 -8.51 -5.71 9.33
CA ILE A 79 -8.85 -6.10 10.69
C ILE A 79 -7.65 -6.80 11.30
N HIS A 80 -7.24 -6.36 12.48
CA HIS A 80 -6.19 -7.03 13.25
C HIS A 80 -6.67 -7.30 14.66
N SER A 81 -6.23 -8.39 15.28
CA SER A 81 -6.64 -8.74 16.63
C SER A 81 -5.52 -9.41 17.41
N ARG A 82 -5.56 -9.21 18.72
CA ARG A 82 -4.65 -9.82 19.69
C ARG A 82 -5.47 -10.32 20.88
N ALA A 83 -4.95 -11.30 21.61
CA ALA A 83 -5.54 -11.75 22.86
C ALA A 83 -5.54 -10.61 23.89
N VAL A 84 -6.67 -10.40 24.56
CA VAL A 84 -6.87 -9.36 25.60
C VAL A 84 -7.88 -9.89 26.61
N ASP A 85 -7.75 -9.50 27.88
CA ASP A 85 -8.71 -9.82 28.97
C ASP A 85 -9.03 -11.31 29.12
N GLY A 86 -8.03 -12.18 28.95
CA GLY A 86 -8.18 -13.63 29.08
C GLY A 86 -8.90 -14.31 27.92
N LYS A 87 -9.31 -13.57 26.88
CA LYS A 87 -9.88 -14.12 25.64
C LYS A 87 -8.78 -14.46 24.63
N SER A 88 -8.97 -15.55 23.90
CA SER A 88 -8.11 -15.92 22.79
C SER A 88 -8.18 -14.89 21.65
N GLU A 89 -7.12 -14.80 20.86
CA GLU A 89 -7.07 -13.93 19.68
C GLU A 89 -8.20 -14.23 18.68
N VAL A 90 -8.61 -15.50 18.54
CA VAL A 90 -9.70 -15.92 17.66
C VAL A 90 -11.06 -15.42 18.16
N GLU A 91 -11.30 -15.48 19.47
CA GLU A 91 -12.54 -14.98 20.07
C GLU A 91 -12.68 -13.46 19.89
N ILE A 92 -11.61 -12.72 20.19
CA ILE A 92 -11.56 -11.27 19.96
C ILE A 92 -11.75 -10.96 18.47
N HIS A 93 -11.11 -11.70 17.57
CA HIS A 93 -11.24 -11.47 16.14
C HIS A 93 -12.68 -11.68 15.63
N LYS A 94 -13.37 -12.72 16.13
CA LYS A 94 -14.79 -12.94 15.84
C LYS A 94 -15.67 -11.79 16.36
N GLU A 95 -15.37 -11.24 17.55
CA GLU A 95 -16.08 -10.07 18.07
C GLU A 95 -15.87 -8.82 17.21
N HIS A 96 -14.62 -8.57 16.79
CA HIS A 96 -14.27 -7.47 15.88
C HIS A 96 -15.00 -7.59 14.54
N LEU A 97 -14.98 -8.77 13.91
CA LEU A 97 -15.72 -9.01 12.67
C LEU A 97 -17.22 -8.80 12.86
N ARG A 98 -17.82 -9.27 13.97
CA ARG A 98 -19.25 -9.03 14.24
C ARG A 98 -19.59 -7.55 14.35
N LYS A 99 -18.77 -6.77 15.09
CA LYS A 99 -18.95 -5.32 15.24
C LYS A 99 -18.83 -4.61 13.89
N LEU A 100 -17.79 -4.93 13.12
CA LEU A 100 -17.56 -4.36 11.79
C LEU A 100 -18.71 -4.69 10.84
N PHE A 101 -19.12 -5.96 10.75
CA PHE A 101 -20.21 -6.38 9.87
C PHE A 101 -21.57 -5.79 10.26
N ALA A 102 -21.83 -5.59 11.55
CA ALA A 102 -23.03 -4.90 11.99
C ALA A 102 -23.06 -3.44 11.49
N LEU A 103 -21.92 -2.76 11.57
CA LEU A 103 -21.76 -1.39 11.08
C LEU A 103 -21.88 -1.30 9.55
N MET A 104 -21.23 -2.22 8.83
CA MET A 104 -21.35 -2.32 7.37
C MET A 104 -22.80 -2.58 6.93
N ARG A 105 -23.51 -3.51 7.57
CA ARG A 105 -24.94 -3.76 7.30
C ARG A 105 -25.80 -2.53 7.57
N LYS A 106 -25.58 -1.84 8.70
CA LYS A 106 -26.31 -0.62 9.06
C LYS A 106 -26.17 0.46 7.98
N HIS A 107 -24.97 0.61 7.42
CA HIS A 107 -24.66 1.63 6.42
C HIS A 107 -24.74 1.13 4.97
N LYS A 108 -25.20 -0.10 4.75
CA LYS A 108 -25.29 -0.73 3.42
C LYS A 108 -23.96 -0.68 2.66
N LEU A 109 -22.86 -0.91 3.37
CA LEU A 109 -21.54 -1.11 2.78
C LEU A 109 -21.32 -2.59 2.47
N TYR A 110 -20.95 -2.88 1.23
CA TYR A 110 -20.78 -4.24 0.72
C TYR A 110 -19.32 -4.53 0.39
N ALA A 111 -18.86 -5.72 0.78
CA ALA A 111 -17.54 -6.24 0.44
C ALA A 111 -17.62 -7.27 -0.68
N ASN A 112 -16.53 -7.40 -1.44
CA ASN A 112 -16.35 -8.45 -2.43
C ASN A 112 -15.79 -9.71 -1.76
N LEU A 113 -16.68 -10.64 -1.42
CA LEU A 113 -16.31 -11.86 -0.69
C LEU A 113 -15.16 -12.65 -1.33
N LYS A 114 -15.06 -12.65 -2.67
CA LYS A 114 -14.01 -13.39 -3.39
C LYS A 114 -12.60 -12.82 -3.15
N LYS A 115 -12.50 -11.56 -2.75
CA LYS A 115 -11.24 -10.86 -2.48
C LYS A 115 -10.98 -10.70 -0.98
N CYS A 116 -11.95 -11.00 -0.13
CA CYS A 116 -11.77 -10.93 1.31
C CYS A 116 -10.89 -12.08 1.80
N ILE A 117 -10.05 -11.78 2.78
CA ILE A 117 -9.22 -12.74 3.51
C ILE A 117 -9.68 -12.73 4.96
N PHE A 118 -9.89 -13.91 5.54
CA PHE A 118 -10.39 -14.04 6.91
C PHE A 118 -9.46 -14.88 7.79
N GLY A 119 -9.09 -14.33 8.94
CA GLY A 119 -8.40 -15.06 10.01
C GLY A 119 -7.02 -15.62 9.60
N ALA A 120 -6.28 -14.91 8.76
CA ALA A 120 -4.96 -15.30 8.29
C ALA A 120 -3.85 -14.83 9.25
N SER A 121 -2.69 -15.50 9.19
CA SER A 121 -1.47 -15.08 9.91
C SER A 121 -0.76 -13.90 9.26
N GLU A 122 -0.99 -13.70 7.96
CA GLU A 122 -0.48 -12.60 7.16
C GLU A 122 -1.57 -12.10 6.19
N ILE A 123 -1.52 -10.82 5.85
CA ILE A 123 -2.42 -10.21 4.85
C ILE A 123 -1.68 -9.21 3.95
N PRO A 124 -2.10 -9.05 2.68
CA PRO A 124 -1.65 -7.96 1.84
C PRO A 124 -2.24 -6.63 2.33
N VAL A 125 -1.38 -5.63 2.51
CA VAL A 125 -1.74 -4.27 2.93
C VAL A 125 -0.96 -3.28 2.08
N LEU A 126 -1.67 -2.48 1.28
CA LEU A 126 -1.11 -1.40 0.45
C LEU A 126 0.09 -1.83 -0.42
N GLY A 127 0.13 -3.11 -0.79
CA GLY A 127 1.15 -3.72 -1.63
C GLY A 127 2.43 -4.22 -0.92
N CYS A 128 2.40 -4.31 0.41
CA CYS A 128 3.30 -5.10 1.24
C CYS A 128 2.52 -6.24 1.92
N LEU A 129 3.23 -7.18 2.54
CA LEU A 129 2.63 -8.19 3.41
C LEU A 129 2.84 -7.78 4.87
N VAL A 130 1.77 -7.91 5.67
CA VAL A 130 1.78 -7.63 7.10
C VAL A 130 1.52 -8.93 7.85
N GLU A 131 2.42 -9.25 8.76
CA GLU A 131 2.36 -10.40 9.65
C GLU A 131 2.69 -10.01 11.10
N LYS A 132 2.73 -11.00 11.99
CA LYS A 132 3.04 -10.80 13.42
C LYS A 132 4.38 -10.09 13.64
N ASN A 133 5.41 -10.45 12.87
CA ASN A 133 6.78 -9.95 13.07
C ASN A 133 7.00 -8.56 12.45
N GLY A 134 6.10 -8.11 11.58
CA GLY A 134 6.20 -6.81 10.95
C GLY A 134 5.64 -6.77 9.53
N VAL A 135 6.21 -5.86 8.75
CA VAL A 135 5.86 -5.60 7.35
C VAL A 135 7.04 -5.99 6.48
N HIS A 136 6.80 -6.77 5.45
CA HIS A 136 7.83 -7.16 4.48
C HIS A 136 7.32 -6.96 3.05
N PRO A 137 8.22 -6.83 2.06
CA PRO A 137 7.80 -6.60 0.69
C PRO A 137 7.10 -7.84 0.13
N ASP A 138 6.17 -7.62 -0.80
CA ASP A 138 5.49 -8.70 -1.52
C ASP A 138 6.54 -9.53 -2.30
N PRO A 139 6.62 -10.86 -2.07
CA PRO A 139 7.62 -11.72 -2.72
C PRO A 139 7.52 -11.71 -4.25
N GLY A 140 6.32 -11.51 -4.80
CA GLY A 140 6.11 -11.37 -6.24
C GLY A 140 6.75 -10.09 -6.78
N LYS A 141 6.60 -8.96 -6.08
CA LYS A 141 7.28 -7.70 -6.45
C LYS A 141 8.80 -7.81 -6.33
N VAL A 142 9.30 -8.46 -5.26
CA VAL A 142 10.74 -8.71 -5.07
C VAL A 142 11.27 -9.57 -6.22
N ARG A 143 10.56 -10.65 -6.58
CA ARG A 143 10.93 -11.51 -7.70
C ARG A 143 11.03 -10.75 -9.01
N VAL A 144 10.03 -9.92 -9.33
CA VAL A 144 10.03 -9.09 -10.55
C VAL A 144 11.25 -8.17 -10.60
N ILE A 145 11.64 -7.55 -9.48
CA ILE A 145 12.84 -6.71 -9.44
C ILE A 145 14.12 -7.54 -9.57
N ASN A 146 14.19 -8.72 -8.93
CA ASN A 146 15.34 -9.62 -9.00
C ASN A 146 15.56 -10.22 -10.39
N GLU A 147 14.49 -10.54 -11.10
CA GLU A 147 14.55 -11.07 -12.46
C GLU A 147 14.65 -9.95 -13.51
N TRP A 148 14.60 -8.68 -13.10
CA TRP A 148 14.64 -7.55 -14.01
C TRP A 148 15.94 -7.56 -14.85
N PRO A 149 15.85 -7.51 -16.19
CA PRO A 149 17.02 -7.49 -17.06
C PRO A 149 17.77 -6.16 -16.93
N THR A 150 19.07 -6.15 -17.19
CA THR A 150 19.85 -4.91 -17.21
C THR A 150 19.21 -3.91 -18.18
N PRO A 151 18.80 -2.71 -17.72
CA PRO A 151 18.18 -1.70 -18.57
C PRO A 151 19.09 -1.31 -19.74
N SER A 152 18.57 -1.42 -20.95
CA SER A 152 19.28 -1.06 -22.19
C SER A 152 19.10 0.41 -22.57
N ASN A 153 18.09 1.09 -22.00
CA ASN A 153 17.74 2.46 -22.33
C ASN A 153 17.16 3.22 -21.13
N VAL A 154 17.10 4.55 -21.26
CA VAL A 154 16.59 5.46 -20.21
C VAL A 154 15.14 5.15 -19.80
N LYS A 155 14.31 4.67 -20.73
CA LYS A 155 12.91 4.32 -20.42
C LYS A 155 12.83 3.11 -19.51
N GLU A 156 13.57 2.04 -19.83
CA GLU A 156 13.67 0.85 -18.99
C GLU A 156 14.29 1.17 -17.62
N LEU A 157 15.31 2.03 -17.59
CA LEU A 157 15.92 2.46 -16.34
C LEU A 157 14.92 3.23 -15.44
N ARG A 158 14.11 4.12 -16.02
CA ARG A 158 13.03 4.80 -15.29
C ARG A 158 11.97 3.82 -14.77
N GLN A 159 11.62 2.81 -15.55
CA GLN A 159 10.67 1.78 -15.12
C GLN A 159 11.22 0.98 -13.93
N PHE A 160 12.48 0.54 -14.01
CA PHE A 160 13.16 -0.15 -12.91
C PHE A 160 13.21 0.73 -11.65
N LEU A 161 13.72 1.95 -11.76
CA LEU A 161 13.84 2.86 -10.61
C LEU A 161 12.48 3.23 -10.02
N GLY A 162 11.44 3.38 -10.85
CA GLY A 162 10.07 3.62 -10.37
C GLY A 162 9.56 2.49 -9.48
N LEU A 163 9.77 1.23 -9.89
CA LEU A 163 9.37 0.07 -9.10
C LEU A 163 10.27 -0.14 -7.88
N ALA A 164 11.59 0.02 -8.02
CA ALA A 164 12.54 -0.12 -6.92
C ALA A 164 12.34 0.96 -5.83
N THR A 165 11.93 2.18 -6.21
CA THR A 165 11.63 3.26 -5.26
C THR A 165 10.48 2.88 -4.35
N TYR A 166 9.49 2.13 -4.84
CA TYR A 166 8.37 1.68 -4.01
C TYR A 166 8.82 0.75 -2.86
N LEU A 167 9.93 0.02 -3.04
CA LEU A 167 10.50 -0.86 -2.02
C LEU A 167 11.75 -0.26 -1.33
N CYS A 168 12.05 1.03 -1.52
CA CYS A 168 13.30 1.62 -1.03
C CYS A 168 13.47 1.54 0.49
N ASN A 169 12.37 1.51 1.25
CA ASN A 169 12.38 1.40 2.71
C ASN A 169 13.03 0.11 3.22
N TYR A 170 13.11 -0.92 2.37
CA TYR A 170 13.72 -2.20 2.69
C TYR A 170 15.21 -2.27 2.34
N VAL A 171 15.74 -1.24 1.65
CA VAL A 171 17.13 -1.20 1.19
C VAL A 171 17.89 -0.13 1.97
N SER A 172 18.87 -0.56 2.76
CA SER A 172 19.77 0.36 3.47
C SER A 172 20.50 1.29 2.49
N ASN A 173 20.56 2.59 2.81
CA ASN A 173 21.22 3.61 1.98
C ASN A 173 20.81 3.55 0.49
N TYR A 174 19.52 3.34 0.21
CA TYR A 174 19.01 3.25 -1.16
C TYR A 174 19.45 4.43 -2.04
N ALA A 175 19.29 5.67 -1.55
CA ALA A 175 19.65 6.88 -2.29
C ALA A 175 21.14 6.91 -2.68
N GLY A 176 22.03 6.45 -1.80
CA GLY A 176 23.46 6.33 -2.10
C GLY A 176 23.72 5.26 -3.17
N LYS A 177 23.06 4.10 -3.05
CA LYS A 177 23.20 2.98 -4.00
C LYS A 177 22.73 3.33 -5.41
N ILE A 178 21.59 4.02 -5.56
CA ILE A 178 21.06 4.40 -6.88
C ILE A 178 21.74 5.63 -7.50
N ARG A 179 22.70 6.27 -6.82
CA ARG A 179 23.33 7.49 -7.31
C ARG A 179 23.92 7.33 -8.73
N PRO A 180 24.68 6.27 -9.07
CA PRO A 180 25.19 6.08 -10.43
C PRO A 180 24.07 5.94 -11.46
N LEU A 181 23.00 5.21 -11.12
CA LEU A 181 21.83 5.03 -11.98
C LEU A 181 21.06 6.34 -12.20
N SER A 182 20.91 7.15 -11.15
CA SER A 182 20.22 8.43 -11.23
C SER A 182 20.96 9.45 -12.10
N GLN A 183 22.29 9.35 -12.21
CA GLN A 183 23.11 10.21 -13.06
C GLN A 183 22.81 9.97 -14.54
N LEU A 184 22.52 8.72 -14.93
CA LEU A 184 22.12 8.36 -16.30
C LEU A 184 20.77 8.96 -16.74
N LEU A 185 19.96 9.45 -15.80
CA LEU A 185 18.66 10.05 -16.10
C LEU A 185 18.73 11.57 -16.37
N LYS A 186 19.88 12.21 -16.17
CA LYS A 186 20.08 13.65 -16.37
C LYS A 186 20.07 13.99 -17.86
N LYS A 187 19.65 15.22 -18.20
CA LYS A 187 19.55 15.70 -19.60
C LYS A 187 20.89 15.67 -20.34
N ASP A 188 22.00 15.93 -19.63
CA ASP A 188 23.34 16.02 -20.20
C ASP A 188 24.20 14.77 -19.90
N ALA A 189 23.57 13.64 -19.60
CA ALA A 189 24.30 12.41 -19.33
C ALA A 189 24.74 11.74 -20.64
N ASP A 190 25.97 11.24 -20.68
CA ASP A 190 26.51 10.48 -21.81
C ASP A 190 25.75 9.15 -22.06
N GLY A 191 24.89 8.74 -21.12
CA GLY A 191 24.03 7.57 -21.23
C GLY A 191 24.78 6.23 -21.20
N VAL A 192 26.09 6.25 -20.90
CA VAL A 192 26.94 5.06 -20.89
C VAL A 192 26.70 4.25 -19.62
N TRP A 193 26.33 2.98 -19.78
CA TRP A 193 26.23 2.03 -18.68
C TRP A 193 27.64 1.61 -18.22
N THR A 194 28.09 2.12 -17.08
CA THR A 194 29.41 1.82 -16.52
C THR A 194 29.38 0.61 -15.57
N ALA A 195 30.57 0.13 -15.17
CA ALA A 195 30.68 -0.90 -14.13
C ALA A 195 30.01 -0.46 -12.81
N ASP A 196 30.14 0.82 -12.43
CA ASP A 196 29.46 1.38 -11.25
C ASP A 196 27.93 1.34 -11.37
N CYS A 197 27.39 1.50 -12.58
CA CYS A 197 25.96 1.37 -12.84
C CYS A 197 25.50 -0.08 -12.66
N GLN A 198 26.28 -1.04 -13.17
CA GLN A 198 25.99 -2.46 -12.97
C GLN A 198 26.05 -2.84 -11.49
N GLN A 199 27.09 -2.42 -10.78
CA GLN A 199 27.23 -2.65 -9.35
C GLN A 199 26.08 -2.04 -8.54
N ALA A 200 25.67 -0.80 -8.87
CA ALA A 200 24.52 -0.15 -8.26
C ALA A 200 23.21 -0.90 -8.51
N PHE A 201 23.00 -1.37 -9.74
CA PHE A 201 21.83 -2.16 -10.12
C PHE A 201 21.76 -3.45 -9.32
N ASP A 202 22.84 -4.22 -9.27
CA ASP A 202 22.90 -5.48 -8.54
C ASP A 202 22.79 -5.29 -7.03
N ALA A 203 23.39 -4.23 -6.46
CA ALA A 203 23.28 -3.90 -5.04
C ALA A 203 21.85 -3.55 -4.60
N VAL A 204 21.04 -2.95 -5.49
CA VAL A 204 19.62 -2.69 -5.21
C VAL A 204 18.84 -4.02 -5.20
N LYS A 205 19.08 -4.90 -6.17
CA LYS A 205 18.42 -6.22 -6.25
C LYS A 205 18.77 -7.09 -5.04
N GLN A 206 20.05 -7.16 -4.68
CA GLN A 206 20.51 -7.88 -3.51
C GLN A 206 19.89 -7.32 -2.22
N GLY A 207 19.88 -5.99 -2.05
CA GLY A 207 19.31 -5.36 -0.86
C GLY A 207 17.82 -5.62 -0.67
N LEU A 208 17.06 -5.85 -1.75
CA LEU A 208 15.65 -6.23 -1.70
C LEU A 208 15.42 -7.72 -1.42
N THR A 209 16.41 -8.56 -1.75
CA THR A 209 16.38 -9.99 -1.45
C THR A 209 16.68 -10.25 0.02
N GLU A 210 17.62 -9.49 0.57
CA GLU A 210 18.02 -9.52 1.99
C GLU A 210 17.19 -8.54 2.85
N ALA A 211 16.05 -8.09 2.32
CA ALA A 211 15.20 -7.11 2.95
C ALA A 211 14.79 -7.55 4.37
N PRO A 212 15.07 -6.75 5.41
CA PRO A 212 14.63 -7.07 6.75
C PRO A 212 13.12 -6.91 6.86
N ILE A 213 12.51 -7.68 7.75
CA ILE A 213 11.13 -7.45 8.18
C ILE A 213 11.12 -6.14 8.99
N LEU A 214 10.34 -5.15 8.54
CA LEU A 214 10.22 -3.87 9.23
C LEU A 214 9.19 -3.98 10.34
N ALA A 215 9.57 -3.68 11.58
CA ALA A 215 8.63 -3.68 12.69
C ALA A 215 7.50 -2.67 12.47
N VAL A 216 6.26 -3.06 12.79
CA VAL A 216 5.13 -2.12 12.81
C VAL A 216 5.35 -1.13 13.96
N ALA A 217 5.23 0.16 13.67
CA ALA A 217 5.40 1.23 14.65
C ALA A 217 4.51 1.00 15.89
N ASP A 218 5.14 0.85 17.04
CA ASP A 218 4.49 0.78 18.34
C ASP A 218 4.34 2.21 18.87
N GLN A 219 3.11 2.73 18.85
CA GLN A 219 2.82 4.11 19.26
C GLN A 219 2.95 4.31 20.78
N ASP A 220 3.03 3.22 21.55
CA ASP A 220 3.22 3.26 23.00
C ASP A 220 4.71 3.32 23.39
N ARG A 221 5.62 3.30 22.41
CA ARG A 221 7.08 3.37 22.62
C ARG A 221 7.69 4.66 22.04
N PRO A 222 8.78 5.17 22.64
CA PRO A 222 9.50 6.30 22.06
C PRO A 222 10.18 5.90 20.74
N PHE A 223 10.16 6.81 19.77
CA PHE A 223 10.86 6.65 18.49
C PHE A 223 12.26 7.29 18.58
N THR A 224 13.29 6.56 18.17
CA THR A 224 14.66 7.07 18.09
C THR A 224 15.06 7.21 16.63
N SER A 225 15.54 8.39 16.23
CA SER A 225 16.13 8.62 14.92
C SER A 225 17.66 8.60 15.05
N CYS A 226 18.32 7.71 14.31
CA CYS A 226 19.78 7.62 14.27
C CYS A 226 20.28 8.22 12.95
N VAL A 227 21.21 9.18 13.03
CA VAL A 227 21.88 9.74 11.85
C VAL A 227 23.22 9.04 11.69
N THR A 228 23.35 8.19 10.67
CA THR A 228 24.63 7.57 10.30
C THR A 228 25.31 8.42 9.22
N ARG A 229 26.46 9.02 9.57
CA ARG A 229 27.36 9.60 8.57
C ARG A 229 28.31 8.50 8.08
N PRO A 230 28.44 8.26 6.77
CA PRO A 230 29.53 7.45 6.27
C PRO A 230 30.84 8.17 6.61
N ILE A 231 31.72 7.50 7.36
CA ILE A 231 33.05 8.04 7.66
C ILE A 231 33.80 8.12 6.32
N SER A 232 34.09 9.32 5.85
CA SER A 232 35.02 9.52 4.75
C SER A 232 36.42 9.13 5.24
N GLN A 233 37.19 8.43 4.39
CA GLN A 233 38.61 8.09 4.65
C GLN A 233 39.52 9.32 4.81
N SER A 234 38.98 10.54 4.87
CA SER A 234 39.71 11.80 5.12
C SER A 234 39.94 12.10 6.60
N ASP A 235 39.24 11.42 7.51
CA ASP A 235 39.24 11.78 8.95
C ASP A 235 40.08 10.80 9.80
N ALA A 236 40.88 9.96 9.14
CA ALA A 236 41.89 9.12 9.75
C ALA A 236 43.29 9.66 9.40
N LEU A 237 43.67 10.76 10.05
CA LEU A 237 45.05 11.21 10.23
C LEU A 237 45.28 11.47 11.71
#